data_AF-B3F0K6-F1
#
_entry.id   AF-B3F0K6-F1
#
_cell.length_a   1.000
_cell.length_b   1.000
_cell.length_c   1.000
_cell.angle_alpha   90.00
_cell.angle_beta   90.00
_cell.angle_gamma   90.00
#
_symmetry.space_group_name_H-M   'P 1'
#
loop_
_entity.id
_entity.type
_entity.pdbx_description
1 polymer ?
#
loop_
_entity_poly.entity_id
_entity_poly.type
_entity_poly.pdbx_seq_one_letter_code
_entity_poly.pdbx_strand_id
1 'polypeptide(L)'
;AYMRADQASSNLRQHDVEVDATLKSLNNQIESIRSPDGSRKNPARTCRDLKLCHPDWKSGDYWIDPNQGCTVDAIKVFCNMESGESCVYPSPSRIPKKNWWTSKSKDKKHIWFGETVNGGFQFSYGQDSSAPNTASIQMTFLRLLSTDASQNITYHCKNSIAFMDEASGNLKKASR
;
A
#
# COMPACT_ATOMS: atom_id res chain seq x y z
N ALA A 1 61.80 -24.47 36.79
CA ALA A 1 60.33 -24.45 36.91
C ALA A 1 59.77 -23.88 35.61
N TYR A 2 59.03 -24.69 34.85
CA TYR A 2 58.38 -24.27 33.60
C TYR A 2 57.13 -23.44 33.94
N MET A 3 57.11 -22.15 33.58
CA MET A 3 55.88 -21.35 33.57
C MET A 3 55.45 -21.17 32.12
N ARG A 4 54.28 -21.74 31.82
CA ARG A 4 53.66 -21.90 30.51
C ARG A 4 53.12 -20.53 30.05
N ALA A 5 53.68 -19.96 29.00
CA ALA A 5 53.25 -18.69 28.40
C ALA A 5 52.11 -18.90 27.37
N ASP A 6 51.07 -19.67 27.72
CA ASP A 6 49.93 -19.95 26.85
C ASP A 6 48.61 -19.96 27.63
N GLN A 7 48.21 -18.79 28.12
CA GLN A 7 46.79 -18.50 28.35
C GLN A 7 46.48 -17.15 27.71
N ALA A 8 46.34 -17.14 26.39
CA ALA A 8 45.56 -16.10 25.74
C ALA A 8 44.14 -16.16 26.33
N SER A 9 43.82 -15.16 27.16
CA SER A 9 42.55 -15.03 27.87
C SER A 9 41.36 -15.29 26.94
N SER A 10 40.62 -16.37 27.18
CA SER A 10 39.37 -16.70 26.48
C SER A 10 38.35 -15.56 26.57
N ASN A 11 38.42 -14.76 27.63
CA ASN A 11 37.54 -13.62 27.88
C ASN A 11 37.81 -12.44 26.93
N LEU A 12 39.07 -12.24 26.48
CA LEU A 12 39.39 -11.24 25.46
C LEU A 12 38.77 -11.60 24.11
N ARG A 13 38.84 -12.88 23.71
CA ARG A 13 38.21 -13.35 22.46
C ARG A 13 36.69 -13.24 22.49
N GLN A 14 36.07 -13.50 23.64
CA GLN A 14 34.61 -13.38 23.79
C GLN A 14 34.16 -11.90 23.75
N HIS A 15 34.92 -11.01 24.38
CA HIS A 15 34.70 -9.56 24.31
C HIS A 15 34.85 -9.03 22.87
N ASP A 16 35.88 -9.46 22.13
CA ASP A 16 36.08 -9.04 20.74
C ASP A 16 34.92 -9.51 19.83
N VAL A 17 34.41 -10.74 20.05
CA VAL A 17 33.23 -11.25 19.34
C VAL A 17 31.97 -10.46 19.65
N GLU A 18 31.78 -10.03 20.90
CA GLU A 18 30.63 -9.21 21.31
C GLU A 18 30.70 -7.80 20.70
N VAL A 19 31.89 -7.18 20.67
CA VAL A 19 32.13 -5.89 20.01
C VAL A 19 31.86 -6.01 18.51
N ASP A 20 32.38 -7.03 17.85
CA ASP A 20 32.15 -7.28 16.42
C ASP A 20 30.67 -7.49 16.10
N ALA A 21 29.96 -8.24 16.94
CA ALA A 21 28.51 -8.45 16.80
C ALA A 21 27.74 -7.12 16.94
N THR A 22 28.14 -6.28 17.89
CA THR A 22 27.54 -4.97 18.12
C THR A 22 27.78 -4.03 16.95
N LEU A 23 29.02 -3.98 16.42
CA LEU A 23 29.36 -3.18 15.25
C LEU A 23 28.57 -3.61 14.01
N LYS A 24 28.45 -4.92 13.77
CA LYS A 24 27.61 -5.46 12.68
C LYS A 24 26.14 -5.08 12.86
N SER A 25 25.62 -5.16 14.07
CA SER A 25 24.24 -4.77 14.38
C SER A 25 24.00 -3.28 14.09
N LEU A 26 24.90 -2.39 14.52
CA LEU A 26 24.81 -0.95 14.26
C LEU A 26 24.93 -0.62 12.77
N ASN A 27 25.85 -1.27 12.05
CA ASN A 27 25.97 -1.10 10.60
C ASN A 27 24.67 -1.50 9.88
N ASN A 28 24.09 -2.66 10.23
CA ASN A 28 22.82 -3.10 9.66
C ASN A 28 21.67 -2.13 9.98
N GLN A 29 21.65 -1.55 11.19
CA GLN A 29 20.66 -0.53 11.55
C GLN A 29 20.82 0.73 10.69
N ILE A 30 22.04 1.23 10.50
CA ILE A 30 22.32 2.38 9.65
C ILE A 30 21.91 2.10 8.20
N GLU A 31 22.24 0.91 7.68
CA GLU A 31 21.84 0.51 6.32
C GLU A 31 20.32 0.47 6.17
N SER A 32 19.60 -0.07 7.15
CA SER A 32 18.12 -0.11 7.13
C SER A 32 17.46 1.27 7.14
N ILE A 33 18.13 2.28 7.73
CA ILE A 33 17.68 3.68 7.68
C ILE A 33 17.97 4.32 6.32
N ARG A 34 19.14 4.02 5.73
CA ARG A 34 19.56 4.60 4.45
C ARG A 34 18.83 3.99 3.25
N SER A 35 18.56 2.69 3.30
CA SER A 35 18.00 1.91 2.20
C SER A 35 16.98 0.91 2.76
N PRO A 36 15.81 1.39 3.21
CA PRO A 36 14.77 0.54 3.76
C PRO A 36 14.37 -0.57 2.80
N ASP A 37 13.97 -1.71 3.37
CA ASP A 37 13.70 -2.95 2.66
C ASP A 37 12.21 -3.13 2.29
N GLY A 38 11.37 -2.13 2.57
CA GLY A 38 9.93 -2.21 2.30
C GLY A 38 9.20 -3.24 3.16
N SER A 39 9.81 -3.72 4.25
CA SER A 39 9.12 -4.51 5.26
C SER A 39 8.26 -3.62 6.15
N ARG A 40 7.34 -4.19 6.92
CA ARG A 40 6.55 -3.42 7.90
C ARG A 40 7.43 -2.72 8.94
N LYS A 41 8.61 -3.28 9.25
CA LYS A 41 9.54 -2.72 10.23
C LYS A 41 10.33 -1.55 9.64
N ASN A 42 10.78 -1.68 8.39
CA ASN A 42 11.53 -0.66 7.66
C ASN A 42 10.83 -0.35 6.32
N PRO A 43 9.67 0.32 6.33
CA PRO A 43 8.94 0.64 5.12
C PRO A 43 9.75 1.62 4.26
N ALA A 44 9.65 1.50 2.94
CA ALA A 44 10.21 2.49 2.02
C ALA A 44 9.28 3.69 1.90
N ARG A 45 9.75 4.84 1.38
CA ARG A 45 8.87 6.00 1.21
C ARG A 45 7.80 5.79 0.12
N THR A 46 8.21 5.27 -1.03
CA THR A 46 7.33 4.87 -2.13
C THR A 46 7.88 3.63 -2.84
N CYS A 47 7.07 2.96 -3.67
CA CYS A 47 7.56 1.87 -4.51
C CYS A 47 8.62 2.33 -5.51
N ARG A 48 8.55 3.59 -5.97
CA ARG A 48 9.55 4.19 -6.84
C ARG A 48 10.90 4.35 -6.13
N ASP A 49 10.89 4.80 -4.88
CA ASP A 49 12.11 4.90 -4.07
C ASP A 49 12.70 3.52 -3.79
N LEU A 50 11.84 2.54 -3.47
CA LEU A 50 12.26 1.16 -3.24
C LEU A 50 12.94 0.55 -4.49
N LYS A 51 12.35 0.76 -5.68
CA LYS A 51 12.93 0.36 -6.96
C LYS A 51 14.29 1.02 -7.22
N LEU A 52 14.44 2.31 -6.91
CA LEU A 52 15.70 3.02 -7.13
C LEU A 52 16.82 2.52 -6.21
N CYS A 53 16.49 2.20 -4.96
CA CYS A 53 17.45 1.63 -4.01
C CYS A 53 17.77 0.16 -4.30
N HIS A 54 16.80 -0.61 -4.80
CA HIS A 54 16.92 -2.05 -5.02
C HIS A 54 16.48 -2.47 -6.43
N PRO A 55 17.27 -2.18 -7.48
CA PRO A 55 16.84 -2.34 -8.88
C PRO A 55 16.51 -3.79 -9.30
N ASP A 56 17.12 -4.78 -8.63
CA ASP A 56 16.94 -6.20 -8.96
C ASP A 56 15.68 -6.83 -8.33
N TRP A 57 14.99 -6.08 -7.47
CA TRP A 57 13.81 -6.57 -6.75
C TRP A 57 12.61 -6.73 -7.67
N LYS A 58 11.70 -7.62 -7.26
CA LYS A 58 10.56 -8.03 -8.08
C LYS A 58 9.29 -7.32 -7.64
N SER A 59 8.38 -7.16 -8.59
CA SER A 59 7.03 -6.67 -8.30
C SER A 59 6.35 -7.57 -7.26
N GLY A 60 5.62 -6.95 -6.34
CA GLY A 60 5.05 -7.68 -5.21
C GLY A 60 4.48 -6.76 -4.14
N ASP A 61 4.07 -7.37 -3.04
CA ASP A 61 3.54 -6.65 -1.89
C ASP A 61 4.66 -6.11 -1.00
N TYR A 62 4.63 -4.81 -0.71
CA TYR A 62 5.57 -4.14 0.18
C TYR A 62 4.84 -3.18 1.12
N TRP A 63 5.55 -2.71 2.15
CA TRP A 63 5.10 -1.64 3.04
C TRP A 63 5.81 -0.34 2.68
N ILE A 64 5.00 0.71 2.56
CA ILE A 64 5.49 2.05 2.31
C ILE A 64 4.97 3.05 3.34
N ASP A 65 5.76 4.08 3.59
CA ASP A 65 5.46 5.17 4.52
C ASP A 65 5.67 6.57 3.86
N PRO A 66 4.74 6.99 2.99
CA PRO A 66 4.82 8.26 2.27
C PRO A 66 4.92 9.52 3.14
N ASN A 67 4.18 9.58 4.26
CA ASN A 67 4.20 10.70 5.20
C ASN A 67 5.44 10.71 6.11
N GLN A 68 6.17 9.59 6.16
CA GLN A 68 7.33 9.37 7.04
C GLN A 68 6.95 9.54 8.53
N GLY A 69 7.98 9.58 9.39
CA GLY A 69 7.80 9.73 10.82
C GLY A 69 7.58 8.39 11.48
N CYS A 70 6.37 8.14 11.99
CA CYS A 70 6.10 6.92 12.77
C CYS A 70 5.67 5.77 11.86
N THR A 71 6.54 4.78 11.65
CA THR A 71 6.28 3.65 10.72
C THR A 71 5.07 2.77 11.06
N VAL A 72 4.41 2.98 12.20
CA VAL A 72 3.22 2.23 12.63
C VAL A 72 2.03 2.47 11.71
N ASP A 73 1.95 3.64 11.08
CA ASP A 73 0.88 4.04 10.15
C ASP A 73 1.24 3.78 8.67
N ALA A 74 2.35 3.08 8.41
CA ALA A 74 2.74 2.62 7.09
C ALA A 74 1.65 1.74 6.47
N ILE A 75 1.54 1.79 5.14
CA ILE A 75 0.51 1.06 4.39
C ILE A 75 1.13 -0.04 3.53
N LYS A 76 0.44 -1.18 3.48
CA LYS A 76 0.77 -2.25 2.55
C LYS A 76 0.21 -1.93 1.17
N VAL A 77 1.06 -2.03 0.15
CA VAL A 77 0.75 -1.73 -1.26
C VAL A 77 1.34 -2.81 -2.16
N PHE A 78 0.88 -2.87 -3.40
CA PHE A 78 1.59 -3.59 -4.44
C PHE A 78 2.54 -2.62 -5.15
N CYS A 79 3.83 -2.97 -5.18
CA CYS A 79 4.83 -2.26 -5.96
C CYS A 79 5.03 -2.95 -7.30
N ASN A 80 4.79 -2.22 -8.39
CA ASN A 80 5.24 -2.66 -9.70
C ASN A 80 6.69 -2.19 -9.88
N MET A 81 7.67 -3.09 -9.78
CA MET A 81 9.10 -2.74 -9.92
C MET A 81 9.51 -2.47 -11.37
N GLU A 82 8.69 -2.84 -12.35
CA GLU A 82 8.92 -2.49 -13.75
C GLU A 82 8.59 -1.01 -14.02
N SER A 83 7.44 -0.54 -13.56
CA SER A 83 7.00 0.86 -13.75
C SER A 83 7.43 1.81 -12.61
N GLY A 84 7.52 1.31 -11.38
CA GLY A 84 7.70 2.09 -10.14
C GLY A 84 6.38 2.51 -9.46
N GLU A 85 5.22 2.03 -9.94
CA GLU A 85 3.92 2.40 -9.41
C GLU A 85 3.67 1.85 -7.99
N SER A 86 3.01 2.68 -7.16
CA SER A 86 2.51 2.28 -5.84
C SER A 86 1.00 2.04 -5.91
N CYS A 87 0.58 0.78 -5.93
CA CYS A 87 -0.83 0.41 -6.06
C CYS A 87 -1.47 0.16 -4.69
N VAL A 88 -2.37 1.05 -4.28
CA VAL A 88 -3.16 0.92 -3.04
C VAL A 88 -4.51 0.28 -3.34
N TYR A 89 -4.84 -0.82 -2.66
CA TYR A 89 -6.08 -1.53 -2.89
C TYR A 89 -7.27 -0.94 -2.11
N PRO A 90 -8.48 -0.99 -2.69
CA PRO A 90 -9.71 -0.65 -1.99
C PRO A 90 -10.11 -1.76 -1.01
N SER A 91 -10.75 -1.37 0.09
CA SER A 91 -11.42 -2.28 1.01
C SER A 91 -12.84 -1.78 1.29
N PRO A 92 -13.91 -2.55 0.98
CA PRO A 92 -13.86 -3.85 0.33
C PRO A 92 -13.51 -3.76 -1.16
N SER A 93 -12.89 -4.81 -1.71
CA SER A 93 -12.44 -4.83 -3.11
C SER A 93 -13.54 -5.13 -4.14
N ARG A 94 -14.70 -5.64 -3.69
CA ARG A 94 -15.83 -6.01 -4.55
C ARG A 94 -17.15 -5.74 -3.85
N ILE A 95 -18.14 -5.32 -4.64
CA ILE A 95 -19.51 -5.13 -4.19
C ILE A 95 -20.34 -6.34 -4.65
N PRO A 96 -21.13 -6.98 -3.77
CA PRO A 96 -22.00 -8.10 -4.14
C PRO A 96 -22.96 -7.74 -5.29
N LYS A 97 -23.15 -8.68 -6.22
CA LYS A 97 -24.08 -8.52 -7.36
C LYS A 97 -25.51 -8.83 -6.91
N LYS A 98 -26.31 -7.80 -6.65
CA LYS A 98 -27.74 -7.93 -6.30
C LYS A 98 -28.54 -6.73 -6.79
N ASN A 99 -29.87 -6.77 -6.62
CA ASN A 99 -30.68 -5.56 -6.77
C ASN A 99 -30.38 -4.62 -5.60
N TRP A 100 -29.72 -3.50 -5.90
CA TRP A 100 -29.34 -2.49 -4.92
C TRP A 100 -30.37 -1.38 -4.79
N TRP A 101 -31.18 -1.14 -5.81
CA TRP A 101 -32.11 -0.01 -5.84
C TRP A 101 -33.39 -0.36 -6.58
N THR A 102 -34.51 0.05 -6.00
CA THR A 102 -35.84 -0.03 -6.62
C THR A 102 -36.54 1.30 -6.41
N SER A 103 -37.18 1.83 -7.45
CA SER A 103 -37.95 3.07 -7.41
C SER A 103 -39.37 2.84 -7.91
N LYS A 104 -40.35 3.50 -7.29
CA LYS A 104 -41.74 3.55 -7.78
C LYS A 104 -41.94 4.60 -8.88
N SER A 105 -40.98 5.51 -9.05
CA SER A 105 -41.04 6.54 -10.09
C SER A 105 -40.62 5.97 -11.44
N LYS A 106 -41.29 6.43 -12.50
CA LYS A 106 -40.87 6.17 -13.89
C LYS A 106 -39.65 7.00 -14.30
N ASP A 107 -39.35 8.06 -13.56
CA ASP A 107 -38.19 8.92 -13.84
C ASP A 107 -36.90 8.24 -13.41
N LYS A 108 -36.00 8.04 -14.39
CA LYS A 108 -34.65 7.54 -14.14
C LYS A 108 -33.72 8.72 -13.87
N LYS A 109 -33.11 8.73 -12.69
CA LYS A 109 -32.12 9.73 -12.25
C LYS A 109 -30.86 9.03 -11.79
N HIS A 110 -29.75 9.76 -11.73
CA HIS A 110 -28.54 9.26 -11.06
C HIS A 110 -28.80 9.10 -9.57
N ILE A 111 -28.41 7.94 -9.03
CA ILE A 111 -28.54 7.59 -7.61
C ILE A 111 -27.15 7.21 -7.13
N TRP A 112 -26.66 7.91 -6.11
CA TRP A 112 -25.35 7.66 -5.53
C TRP A 112 -25.40 6.43 -4.63
N PHE A 113 -24.54 5.44 -4.92
CA PHE A 113 -24.47 4.19 -4.16
C PHE A 113 -24.15 4.45 -2.69
N GLY A 114 -23.08 5.19 -2.39
CA GLY A 114 -22.63 5.42 -1.02
C GLY A 114 -23.49 6.35 -0.17
N GLU A 115 -24.47 7.04 -0.76
CA GLU A 115 -25.24 8.10 -0.09
C GLU A 115 -26.74 7.80 -0.01
N THR A 116 -27.31 7.21 -1.06
CA THR A 116 -28.77 7.04 -1.19
C THR A 116 -29.22 5.59 -1.07
N VAL A 117 -28.36 4.64 -1.46
CA VAL A 117 -28.73 3.22 -1.51
C VAL A 117 -28.63 2.60 -0.12
N ASN A 118 -29.67 1.89 0.32
CA ASN A 118 -29.63 1.17 1.59
C ASN A 118 -28.56 0.06 1.56
N GLY A 119 -27.67 0.07 2.54
CA GLY A 119 -26.49 -0.79 2.61
C GLY A 119 -25.38 -0.41 1.63
N GLY A 120 -25.50 0.74 0.97
CA GLY A 120 -24.42 1.36 0.20
C GLY A 120 -23.39 2.01 1.12
N PHE A 121 -22.18 2.20 0.59
CA PHE A 121 -21.05 2.80 1.31
C PHE A 121 -20.11 3.49 0.32
N GLN A 122 -19.32 4.45 0.81
CA GLN A 122 -18.22 5.06 0.04
C GLN A 122 -17.02 4.11 0.00
N PHE A 123 -16.27 4.12 -1.10
CA PHE A 123 -15.07 3.29 -1.21
C PHE A 123 -13.97 3.80 -0.30
N SER A 124 -13.43 2.91 0.53
CA SER A 124 -12.24 3.13 1.34
C SER A 124 -11.04 2.41 0.75
N TYR A 125 -9.84 2.88 1.09
CA TYR A 125 -8.56 2.30 0.69
C TYR A 125 -7.70 2.07 1.91
N GLY A 126 -6.73 1.16 1.80
CA GLY A 126 -5.86 0.78 2.90
C GLY A 126 -6.42 -0.40 3.72
N GLN A 127 -5.75 -0.72 4.82
CA GLN A 127 -6.12 -1.86 5.66
C GLN A 127 -7.24 -1.50 6.63
N ASP A 128 -8.22 -2.39 6.80
CA ASP A 128 -9.37 -2.20 7.70
C ASP A 128 -8.97 -1.99 9.16
N SER A 129 -7.80 -2.49 9.56
CA SER A 129 -7.27 -2.38 10.92
C SER A 129 -6.55 -1.07 11.22
N SER A 130 -6.35 -0.21 10.21
CA SER A 130 -5.64 1.06 10.39
C SER A 130 -6.51 2.09 11.11
N ALA A 131 -5.87 3.02 11.83
CA ALA A 131 -6.59 4.11 12.48
C ALA A 131 -7.36 4.96 11.44
N PRO A 132 -8.49 5.58 11.83
CA PRO A 132 -9.23 6.47 10.96
C PRO A 132 -8.31 7.51 10.31
N ASN A 133 -8.51 7.79 9.02
CA ASN A 133 -7.71 8.74 8.21
C ASN A 133 -6.26 8.34 7.89
N THR A 134 -5.74 7.21 8.39
CA THR A 134 -4.37 6.76 8.04
C THR A 134 -4.18 6.70 6.53
N ALA A 135 -5.10 6.02 5.84
CA ALA A 135 -5.03 5.89 4.39
C ALA A 135 -5.20 7.22 3.65
N SER A 136 -6.00 8.16 4.16
CA SER A 136 -6.19 9.45 3.50
C SER A 136 -4.96 10.37 3.63
N ILE A 137 -4.29 10.33 4.79
CA ILE A 137 -3.02 11.03 4.99
C ILE A 137 -1.95 10.44 4.07
N GLN A 138 -1.78 9.11 4.08
CA GLN A 138 -0.78 8.45 3.23
C GLN A 138 -1.03 8.69 1.74
N MET A 139 -2.30 8.66 1.30
CA MET A 139 -2.67 8.97 -0.08
C MET A 139 -2.37 10.43 -0.47
N THR A 140 -2.47 11.37 0.49
CA THR A 140 -2.14 12.78 0.24
C THR A 140 -0.65 12.93 -0.08
N PHE A 141 0.22 12.26 0.68
CA PHE A 141 1.66 12.26 0.37
C PHE A 141 1.98 11.50 -0.91
N LEU A 142 1.32 10.38 -1.20
CA LEU A 142 1.50 9.69 -2.48
C LEU A 142 1.18 10.58 -3.68
N ARG A 143 0.13 11.40 -3.61
CA ARG A 143 -0.20 12.39 -4.65
C ARG A 143 0.90 13.43 -4.82
N LEU A 144 1.52 13.89 -3.73
CA LEU A 144 2.64 14.83 -3.78
C LEU A 144 3.92 14.20 -4.36
N LEU A 145 4.07 12.89 -4.22
CA LEU A 145 5.25 12.12 -4.64
C LEU A 145 5.10 11.44 -6.00
N SER A 146 3.95 11.62 -6.66
CA SER A 146 3.63 11.03 -7.96
C SER A 146 3.30 12.11 -8.98
N THR A 147 3.60 11.85 -10.25
CA THR A 147 3.22 12.75 -11.36
C THR A 147 1.81 12.45 -11.87
N ASP A 148 1.41 11.18 -11.81
CA ASP A 148 0.18 10.68 -12.40
C ASP A 148 -0.45 9.63 -11.49
N ALA A 149 -1.76 9.42 -11.63
CA ALA A 149 -2.49 8.36 -10.94
C ALA A 149 -3.53 7.76 -11.89
N SER A 150 -3.74 6.45 -11.78
CA SER A 150 -4.73 5.72 -12.56
C SER A 150 -5.55 4.79 -11.66
N GLN A 151 -6.79 4.54 -12.05
CA GLN A 151 -7.67 3.60 -11.36
C GLN A 151 -8.62 2.92 -12.34
N ASN A 152 -8.81 1.61 -12.15
CA ASN A 152 -9.81 0.82 -12.89
C ASN A 152 -10.99 0.47 -12.00
N ILE A 153 -12.20 0.63 -12.53
CA ILE A 153 -13.47 0.26 -11.87
C ILE A 153 -14.28 -0.60 -12.86
N THR A 154 -14.83 -1.72 -12.37
CA THR A 154 -15.68 -2.62 -13.18
C THR A 154 -17.12 -2.55 -12.71
N TYR A 155 -18.03 -2.15 -13.60
CA TYR A 155 -19.47 -2.15 -13.36
C TYR A 155 -20.10 -3.46 -13.86
N HIS A 156 -20.56 -4.31 -12.94
CA HIS A 156 -21.29 -5.53 -13.29
C HIS A 156 -22.79 -5.25 -13.43
N CYS A 157 -23.35 -5.55 -14.60
CA CYS A 157 -24.74 -5.19 -14.93
C CYS A 157 -25.62 -6.40 -15.28
N LYS A 158 -26.92 -6.29 -14.97
CA LYS A 158 -28.01 -7.10 -15.52
C LYS A 158 -29.20 -6.18 -15.75
N ASN A 159 -29.62 -6.03 -17.01
CA ASN A 159 -30.66 -5.07 -17.41
C ASN A 159 -30.38 -3.62 -16.95
N SER A 160 -29.10 -3.23 -16.89
CA SER A 160 -28.65 -1.89 -16.50
C SER A 160 -27.58 -1.42 -17.49
N ILE A 161 -27.70 -0.20 -18.00
CA ILE A 161 -26.74 0.38 -18.94
C ILE A 161 -25.69 1.13 -18.13
N ALA A 162 -24.41 0.84 -18.38
CA ALA A 162 -23.29 1.48 -17.68
C ALA A 162 -22.65 2.62 -18.48
N PHE A 163 -22.70 2.57 -19.82
CA PHE A 163 -22.02 3.55 -20.67
C PHE A 163 -22.84 3.88 -21.93
N MET A 164 -22.67 3.08 -23.00
CA MET A 164 -23.38 3.25 -24.27
C MET A 164 -24.75 2.57 -24.26
N ASP A 165 -25.78 3.29 -24.67
CA ASP A 165 -27.12 2.74 -24.91
C ASP A 165 -27.29 2.41 -26.39
N GLU A 166 -27.22 1.13 -26.74
CA GLU A 166 -27.31 0.65 -28.13
C GLU A 166 -28.59 1.11 -28.83
N ALA A 167 -29.73 1.15 -28.13
CA ALA A 167 -31.02 1.51 -28.73
C ALA A 167 -31.10 2.98 -29.14
N SER A 168 -30.34 3.85 -28.49
CA SER A 168 -30.38 5.30 -28.74
C SER A 168 -29.05 5.88 -29.23
N GLY A 169 -27.99 5.07 -29.33
CA GLY A 169 -26.68 5.43 -29.86
C GLY A 169 -25.97 6.54 -29.08
N ASN A 170 -26.30 6.75 -27.80
CA ASN A 170 -25.74 7.85 -27.00
C ASN A 170 -25.38 7.44 -25.57
N LEU A 171 -24.70 8.35 -24.86
CA LEU A 171 -24.16 8.16 -23.51
C LEU A 171 -25.02 8.79 -22.40
N LYS A 172 -26.28 9.18 -22.69
CA LYS A 172 -27.14 9.87 -21.70
C LYS A 172 -27.46 9.03 -20.46
N LYS A 173 -27.21 7.72 -20.53
CA LYS A 173 -27.43 6.75 -19.45
C LYS A 173 -26.12 6.24 -18.82
N ALA A 174 -24.97 6.84 -19.13
CA ALA A 174 -23.69 6.43 -18.55
C ALA A 174 -23.67 6.62 -17.03
N SER A 175 -23.04 5.69 -16.31
CA SER A 175 -22.82 5.77 -14.87
C SER A 175 -21.88 6.93 -14.51
N ARG A 176 -22.04 7.46 -13.30
CA ARG A 176 -21.19 8.50 -12.72
C ARG A 176 -20.56 7.98 -11.43
#